data_AF-A0A3D5XSK8-F1
#
_entry.id   AF-A0A3D5XSK8-F1
#
_cell.length_a   1.000
_cell.length_b   1.000
_cell.length_c   1.000
_cell.angle_alpha   90.00
_cell.angle_beta   90.00
_cell.angle_gamma   90.00
#
_symmetry.space_group_name_H-M   'P 1'
#
loop_
_entity.id
_entity.type
_entity.pdbx_description
1 polymer ?
#
loop_
_entity_poly.entity_id
_entity_poly.type
_entity_poly.pdbx_seq_one_letter_code
_entity_poly.pdbx_strand_id
1 'polypeptide(L)'
;MILTGKQKRYLRSLGVNEKAVVTVGKEGLSTNLIDSLNNALNARELVKVNVLKSYEDDLDTLAFDIAMHTKSSVVQQMGRTILLYKKARNPKIILP
;
A
#
# COMPACT_ATOMS: atom_id res chain seq x y z
N MET A 1 -6.53 -9.21 -4.37
CA MET A 1 -7.49 -8.86 -5.46
C MET A 1 -6.68 -8.43 -6.68
N ILE A 2 -7.11 -8.77 -7.90
CA ILE A 2 -6.44 -8.29 -9.12
C ILE A 2 -7.15 -7.01 -9.57
N LEU A 3 -6.42 -5.91 -9.68
CA LEU A 3 -6.93 -4.60 -10.13
C LEU A 3 -6.74 -4.45 -11.63
N THR A 4 -7.77 -3.97 -12.34
CA THR A 4 -7.67 -3.67 -13.77
C THR A 4 -6.79 -2.43 -14.00
N GLY A 5 -6.29 -2.25 -15.23
CA GLY A 5 -5.50 -1.06 -15.58
C GLY A 5 -6.25 0.26 -15.34
N LYS A 6 -7.57 0.28 -15.61
CA LYS A 6 -8.45 1.44 -15.37
C LYS A 6 -8.57 1.74 -13.87
N GLN A 7 -8.78 0.71 -13.05
CA GLN A 7 -8.86 0.84 -11.59
C GLN A 7 -7.53 1.31 -11.00
N LYS A 8 -6.41 0.74 -11.44
CA LYS A 8 -5.08 1.21 -11.02
C LYS A 8 -4.85 2.67 -11.39
N ARG A 9 -5.25 3.12 -12.58
CA ARG A 9 -5.12 4.54 -12.98
C ARG A 9 -5.94 5.45 -12.07
N TYR A 10 -7.17 5.08 -11.77
CA TYR A 10 -8.04 5.84 -10.87
C TYR A 10 -7.48 5.92 -9.44
N LEU A 11 -7.06 4.79 -8.87
CA LEU A 11 -6.44 4.74 -7.55
C LEU A 11 -5.13 5.53 -7.50
N ARG A 12 -4.33 5.52 -8.57
CA ARG A 12 -3.13 6.37 -8.67
C ARG A 12 -3.49 7.84 -8.62
N SER A 13 -4.51 8.29 -9.37
CA SER A 13 -4.93 9.70 -9.32
C SER A 13 -5.38 10.15 -7.93
N LEU A 14 -6.07 9.27 -7.18
CA LEU A 14 -6.42 9.54 -5.79
C LEU A 14 -5.18 9.59 -4.89
N GLY A 15 -4.22 8.70 -5.13
CA GLY A 15 -3.01 8.59 -4.33
C GLY A 15 -2.03 9.74 -4.51
N VAL A 16 -2.01 10.49 -5.62
CA VAL A 16 -0.93 11.48 -5.90
C VAL A 16 -0.70 12.44 -4.74
N ASN A 17 -1.76 13.04 -4.19
CA ASN A 17 -1.67 14.07 -3.15
C ASN A 17 -1.64 13.52 -1.72
N GLU A 18 -1.79 12.21 -1.54
CA GLU A 18 -1.77 11.59 -0.22
C GLU A 18 -0.35 11.58 0.36
N LYS A 19 -0.23 11.72 1.68
CA LYS A 19 1.04 11.52 2.39
C LYS A 19 1.20 10.06 2.78
N ALA A 20 2.43 9.59 2.87
CA ALA A 20 2.70 8.28 3.45
C ALA A 20 2.26 8.27 4.92
N VAL A 21 1.41 7.31 5.27
CA VAL A 21 0.90 7.16 6.65
C VAL A 21 1.63 6.07 7.43
N VAL A 22 2.36 5.20 6.72
CA VAL A 22 3.20 4.16 7.30
C VAL A 22 4.59 4.25 6.67
N THR A 23 5.62 3.99 7.47
CA THR A 23 7.01 3.93 7.01
C THR A 23 7.65 2.59 7.38
N VAL A 24 8.32 1.96 6.41
CA VAL A 24 9.08 0.73 6.57
C VAL A 24 10.51 1.08 6.95
N GLY A 25 10.97 0.51 8.07
CA GLY A 25 12.32 0.69 8.59
C GLY A 25 13.34 -0.29 7.99
N LYS A 26 14.53 -0.36 8.61
CA LYS A 26 15.62 -1.28 8.20
C LYS A 26 15.21 -2.74 8.25
N GLU A 27 14.42 -3.14 9.23
CA GLU A 27 13.98 -4.54 9.43
C GLU A 27 12.94 -5.00 8.39
N GLY A 28 12.41 -4.10 7.55
CA GLY A 28 11.43 -4.46 6.55
C GLY A 28 10.09 -4.85 7.18
N LEU A 29 9.67 -6.10 6.94
CA LEU A 29 8.42 -6.65 7.42
C LEU A 29 8.50 -7.04 8.91
N SER A 30 7.57 -6.49 9.69
CA SER A 30 7.34 -6.87 11.07
C SER A 30 5.84 -6.97 11.36
N THR A 31 5.48 -7.67 12.42
CA THR A 31 4.08 -7.79 12.86
C THR A 31 3.46 -6.40 13.11
N ASN A 32 4.20 -5.53 13.80
CA ASN A 32 3.78 -4.15 14.08
C ASN A 32 3.52 -3.34 12.81
N LEU A 33 4.35 -3.52 11.77
CA LEU A 33 4.16 -2.88 10.47
C LEU A 33 2.87 -3.40 9.81
N ILE A 34 2.68 -4.72 9.77
CA ILE A 34 1.50 -5.35 9.17
C ILE A 34 0.22 -4.89 9.87
N ASP A 35 0.22 -4.82 11.20
CA ASP A 35 -0.93 -4.36 11.99
C ASP A 35 -1.23 -2.88 11.73
N SER A 36 -0.19 -2.05 11.70
CA SER A 36 -0.32 -0.62 11.37
C SER A 36 -0.89 -0.41 9.96
N LEU A 37 -0.40 -1.19 8.98
CA LEU A 37 -0.90 -1.16 7.61
C LEU A 37 -2.34 -1.64 7.52
N ASN A 38 -2.70 -2.73 8.20
CA ASN A 38 -4.07 -3.23 8.23
C ASN A 38 -5.03 -2.19 8.81
N ASN A 39 -4.65 -1.53 9.91
CA ASN A 39 -5.45 -0.46 10.51
C ASN A 39 -5.61 0.73 9.55
N ALA A 40 -4.53 1.18 8.92
CA ALA A 40 -4.56 2.27 7.95
C ALA A 40 -5.42 1.91 6.72
N LEU A 41 -5.27 0.71 6.17
CA LEU A 41 -6.01 0.21 5.01
C LEU A 41 -7.50 0.05 5.33
N ASN A 42 -7.86 -0.44 6.52
CA ASN A 42 -9.25 -0.57 6.91
C ASN A 42 -9.94 0.81 7.09
N ALA A 43 -9.19 1.82 7.52
CA ALA A 43 -9.74 3.17 7.73
C ALA A 43 -9.88 3.99 6.44
N ARG A 44 -8.91 3.85 5.51
CA ARG A 44 -8.74 4.73 4.34
C ARG A 44 -8.90 4.04 2.99
N GLU A 45 -8.85 2.71 2.95
CA GLU A 45 -8.83 1.85 1.76
C GLU A 45 -7.62 2.02 0.84
N LEU A 46 -7.08 3.22 0.72
CA LEU A 46 -5.89 3.56 -0.05
C LEU A 46 -4.82 4.13 0.89
N VAL A 47 -3.63 3.52 0.87
CA VAL A 47 -2.54 3.84 1.80
C VAL A 47 -1.23 3.97 1.04
N LYS A 48 -0.52 5.08 1.29
CA LYS A 48 0.89 5.22 0.91
C LYS A 48 1.80 4.75 2.03
N VAL A 49 2.79 3.96 1.63
CA VAL A 49 3.84 3.42 2.49
C VAL A 49 5.17 3.95 1.99
N ASN A 50 5.94 4.60 2.84
CA ASN A 50 7.30 5.03 2.50
C ASN A 50 8.31 3.99 2.99
N VAL A 51 9.40 3.76 2.27
CA VAL A 51 10.46 2.83 2.67
C VAL A 51 11.73 3.63 2.94
N LEU A 52 12.27 3.54 4.16
CA LEU A 52 13.50 4.24 4.53
C LEU A 52 14.68 3.76 3.70
N LYS A 53 15.61 4.65 3.35
CA LYS A 53 16.82 4.34 2.55
C LYS A 53 17.70 3.22 3.15
N SER A 54 17.58 2.96 4.45
CA SER A 54 18.30 1.89 5.15
C SER A 54 17.78 0.49 4.83
N TYR A 55 16.64 0.35 4.16
CA TYR A 55 16.17 -0.93 3.64
C TYR A 55 16.84 -1.18 2.29
N GLU A 56 17.67 -2.21 2.26
CA GLU A 56 18.58 -2.53 1.15
C GLU A 56 18.07 -3.65 0.25
N ASP A 57 17.03 -4.38 0.69
CA ASP A 57 16.45 -5.46 -0.09
C ASP A 57 15.49 -4.94 -1.19
N ASP A 58 15.00 -5.87 -2.01
CA ASP A 58 14.14 -5.58 -3.14
C ASP A 58 12.76 -5.03 -2.73
N LEU A 59 12.43 -3.85 -3.26
CA LEU A 59 11.18 -3.15 -2.98
C LEU A 59 9.97 -3.85 -3.61
N ASP A 60 10.17 -4.51 -4.76
CA ASP A 60 9.09 -5.21 -5.45
C ASP A 60 8.63 -6.42 -4.61
N THR A 61 9.60 -7.18 -4.10
CA THR A 61 9.38 -8.29 -3.16
C THR A 61 8.70 -7.81 -1.89
N LEU A 62 9.21 -6.74 -1.26
CA LEU A 62 8.60 -6.13 -0.07
C LEU A 62 7.14 -5.71 -0.32
N ALA A 63 6.86 -5.06 -1.46
CA ALA A 63 5.52 -4.62 -1.81
C ALA A 63 4.55 -5.81 -1.96
N PHE A 64 5.03 -6.89 -2.58
CA PHE A 64 4.26 -8.11 -2.77
C PHE A 64 3.96 -8.81 -1.44
N ASP A 65 4.97 -8.95 -0.58
CA ASP A 65 4.82 -9.57 0.73
C ASP A 65 3.86 -8.78 1.62
N ILE A 66 4.01 -7.45 1.68
CA ILE A 66 3.07 -6.58 2.38
C ILE A 66 1.65 -6.78 1.84
N ALA A 67 1.47 -6.82 0.52
CA ALA A 67 0.16 -6.99 -0.08
C ALA A 67 -0.46 -8.35 0.27
N MET A 68 0.34 -9.42 0.29
CA MET A 68 -0.10 -10.76 0.72
C MET A 68 -0.54 -10.76 2.19
N HIS A 69 0.28 -10.26 3.10
CA HIS A 69 -0.02 -10.25 4.54
C HIS A 69 -1.23 -9.37 4.90
N THR A 70 -1.40 -8.25 4.21
CA THR A 70 -2.51 -7.31 4.47
C THR A 70 -3.78 -7.64 3.67
N LYS A 71 -3.72 -8.64 2.78
CA LYS A 71 -4.77 -8.96 1.79
C LYS A 71 -5.16 -7.75 0.95
N SER A 72 -4.16 -6.94 0.58
CA SER A 72 -4.31 -5.75 -0.24
C SER A 72 -3.76 -5.98 -1.65
N SER A 73 -3.79 -4.93 -2.47
CA SER A 73 -3.30 -4.94 -3.84
C SER A 73 -2.30 -3.80 -4.03
N VAL A 74 -1.15 -4.12 -4.63
CA VAL A 74 -0.19 -3.10 -5.06
C VAL A 74 -0.77 -2.34 -6.25
N VAL A 75 -1.04 -1.05 -6.04
CA VAL A 75 -1.55 -0.15 -7.08
C VAL A 75 -0.39 0.37 -7.92
N GLN A 76 0.67 0.85 -7.24
CA GLN A 76 1.83 1.45 -7.87
C GLN A 76 3.01 1.48 -6.89
N GLN A 77 4.22 1.36 -7.43
CA GLN A 77 5.47 1.69 -6.76
C GLN A 77 6.08 2.95 -7.42
N MET A 78 6.50 3.90 -6.58
CA MET A 78 7.01 5.22 -6.99
C MET A 78 8.28 5.51 -6.21
N GLY A 79 9.45 5.17 -6.77
CA GLY A 79 10.71 5.24 -6.04
C GLY A 79 10.65 4.38 -4.78
N ARG A 80 10.81 5.01 -3.61
CA ARG A 80 10.72 4.32 -2.30
C ARG A 80 9.33 4.39 -1.65
N THR A 81 8.30 4.76 -2.41
CA THR A 81 6.91 4.78 -1.92
C THR A 81 6.08 3.72 -2.62
N ILE A 82 5.29 2.98 -1.84
CA ILE A 82 4.37 1.94 -2.32
C ILE A 82 2.94 2.42 -2.05
N LEU A 83 2.08 2.33 -3.06
CA LEU A 83 0.65 2.63 -2.95
C LEU A 83 -0.13 1.33 -2.91
N LEU A 84 -0.83 1.10 -1.79
CA LEU A 84 -1.61 -0.11 -1.52
C LEU A 84 -3.09 0.22 -1.46
N TYR A 85 -3.91 -0.69 -1.99
CA TYR A 85 -5.36 -0.60 -1.90
C TYR A 85 -5.97 -1.87 -1.33
N LYS A 86 -6.92 -1.71 -0.40
CA LYS A 86 -7.74 -2.78 0.14
C LYS A 86 -9.19 -2.32 0.17
N LYS A 87 -10.06 -3.07 -0.51
CA LYS A 87 -11.50 -2.82 -0.50
C LYS A 87 -12.04 -3.05 0.92
N ALA A 88 -12.69 -2.05 1.50
CA ALA A 88 -13.39 -2.22 2.78
C ALA A 88 -14.75 -2.92 2.58
N ARG A 89 -15.33 -3.40 3.69
CA ARG A 89 -16.70 -3.96 3.68
C ARG A 89 -17.73 -2.93 3.22
N ASN A 90 -17.58 -1.69 3.69
CA ASN A 90 -18.37 -0.53 3.25
C ASN A 90 -17.44 0.41 2.48
N PRO A 91 -17.34 0.27 1.16
CA PRO A 91 -16.34 0.99 0.38
C PRO A 91 -16.68 2.48 0.26
N LYS A 92 -15.71 3.33 0.57
CA LYS A 92 -15.76 4.78 0.32
C LYS A 92 -15.24 5.09 -1.09
N ILE A 93 -14.25 4.33 -1.56
CA ILE A 93 -13.69 4.46 -2.91
C ILE A 93 -14.50 3.58 -3.87
N ILE A 94 -15.23 4.23 -4.78
CA ILE A 94 -15.96 3.55 -5.87
C ILE A 94 -14.99 3.38 -7.05
N LEU A 95 -14.71 2.12 -7.40
CA LEU A 95 -13.83 1.78 -8.51
C LEU A 95 -14.59 1.78 -9.85
N PRO A 96 -14.03 2.38 -10.93
CA PRO A 96 -14.62 2.39 -12.26
C PRO A 96 -14.25 1.19 -13.14
#